data_AF-A0A0L8HLM1-F1
#
_entry.id   AF-A0A0L8HLM1-F1
#
_cell.length_a   1.000
_cell.length_b   1.000
_cell.length_c   1.000
_cell.angle_alpha   90.00
_cell.angle_beta   90.00
_cell.angle_gamma   90.00
#
_symmetry.space_group_name_H-M   'P 1'
#
loop_
_entity.id
_entity.type
_entity.pdbx_description
1 polymer ?
#
loop_
_entity_poly.entity_id
_entity_poly.type
_entity_poly.pdbx_seq_one_letter_code
_entity_poly.pdbx_strand_id
1 'polypeptide(L)'
;MKTFMIHFFFFFCSCYCCQEEIHSDAIERVNLDSKTAYKRFKGTVLDASNADFSGRIQKQRNTGYDIIKNEYEMLEEGSEGKETPQQKYQRLQYEMRELTEEVTKVKESAKTDTNENFSPINLGKQLEYLHHQLADLHLEKLLGPEASVDLSDPQGALRKRLLTQLEAYSPASKPATATPSKGSKTSDKASEGKASDHVTYELYYRPEQAQFSKNAKAAVSNINSKLSLLDPAQIDQVEARLQNVLQKVNQITEKKIVSDDSEKQAKVTELYEIVKKWESMADVLPQVVDRLTTLKDIHEQALQFSQALVYLDTAQQEIRKTLTEHGDMMKQLEDSFKQNTDGIKKNCQSLEERMKALKK
;
A
#
# COMPACT_ATOMS: atom_id res chain seq x y z
N MET A 1 39.14 -43.72 21.44
CA MET A 1 38.53 -42.90 22.52
C MET A 1 39.28 -41.58 22.78
N LYS A 2 40.61 -41.54 22.88
CA LYS A 2 41.35 -40.29 23.16
C LYS A 2 41.17 -39.17 22.11
N THR A 3 41.09 -39.50 20.82
CA THR A 3 40.92 -38.52 19.74
C THR A 3 39.51 -37.90 19.68
N PHE A 4 38.49 -38.67 20.06
CA PHE A 4 37.10 -38.19 20.09
C PHE A 4 36.87 -37.22 21.25
N MET A 5 37.54 -37.47 22.38
CA MET A 5 37.45 -36.62 23.57
C MET A 5 38.12 -35.25 23.35
N ILE A 6 39.22 -35.21 22.58
CA ILE A 6 39.90 -33.95 22.22
C ILE A 6 39.05 -33.10 21.27
N HIS A 7 38.40 -33.71 20.28
CA HIS A 7 37.48 -32.99 19.38
C HIS A 7 36.24 -32.47 20.10
N PHE A 8 35.67 -33.25 21.03
CA PHE A 8 34.53 -32.81 21.83
C PHE A 8 34.90 -31.64 22.75
N PHE A 9 36.10 -31.68 23.34
CA PHE A 9 36.61 -30.58 24.18
C PHE A 9 36.91 -29.31 23.38
N PHE A 10 37.46 -29.44 22.16
CA PHE A 10 37.67 -28.30 21.27
C PHE A 10 36.36 -27.67 20.78
N PHE A 11 35.34 -28.49 20.49
CA PHE A 11 34.03 -27.98 20.06
C PHE A 11 33.27 -27.30 21.19
N PHE A 12 33.34 -27.84 22.42
CA PHE A 12 32.74 -27.22 23.61
C PHE A 12 33.48 -25.94 24.03
N CYS A 13 34.81 -25.92 23.96
CA CYS A 13 35.62 -24.75 24.28
C CYS A 13 35.44 -23.60 23.26
N SER A 14 35.31 -23.92 21.96
CA SER A 14 35.02 -22.93 20.91
C SER A 14 33.61 -22.31 21.07
N CYS A 15 32.63 -23.10 21.52
CA CYS A 15 31.28 -22.61 21.77
C CYS A 15 31.20 -21.71 23.02
N TYR A 16 31.99 -22.01 24.06
CA TYR A 16 32.06 -21.17 25.27
C TYR A 16 32.85 -19.87 25.05
N CYS A 17 33.89 -19.90 24.22
CA CYS A 17 34.72 -18.73 23.91
C CYS A 17 33.91 -17.63 23.17
N CYS A 18 32.98 -18.02 22.29
CA CYS A 18 32.09 -17.06 21.61
C CYS A 18 31.07 -16.39 22.55
N GLN A 19 30.82 -16.94 23.75
CA GLN A 19 29.89 -16.34 24.71
C GLN A 19 30.59 -15.33 25.63
N GLU A 20 31.87 -15.54 25.94
CA GLU A 20 32.66 -14.60 26.75
C GLU A 20 32.97 -13.29 26.02
N GLU A 21 33.21 -13.30 24.70
CA GLU A 21 33.48 -12.06 23.95
C GLU A 21 32.29 -11.08 23.92
N ILE A 22 31.07 -11.58 24.10
CA ILE A 22 29.87 -10.72 24.10
C ILE A 22 29.78 -9.96 25.43
N HIS A 23 30.21 -10.57 26.56
CA HIS A 23 30.15 -10.04 27.93
C HIS A 23 31.49 -9.44 28.39
N SER A 24 31.92 -8.34 27.75
CA SER A 24 33.09 -7.58 28.21
C SER A 24 32.68 -6.39 29.10
N ASP A 25 33.21 -6.32 30.33
CA ASP A 25 32.97 -5.21 31.28
C ASP A 25 33.55 -3.85 30.80
N ALA A 26 34.40 -3.86 29.77
CA ALA A 26 34.98 -2.66 29.18
C ALA A 26 34.11 -2.02 28.07
N ILE A 27 33.01 -2.68 27.66
CA ILE A 27 32.16 -2.23 26.55
C ILE A 27 30.73 -2.02 27.05
N GLU A 28 30.26 -0.76 27.02
CA GLU A 28 28.87 -0.45 27.31
C GLU A 28 27.95 -0.97 26.20
N ARG A 29 26.96 -1.79 26.59
CA ARG A 29 25.96 -2.32 25.67
C ARG A 29 24.80 -1.34 25.54
N VAL A 30 24.76 -0.61 24.44
CA VAL A 30 23.59 0.20 24.09
C VAL A 30 22.61 -0.65 23.26
N ASN A 31 21.51 -1.06 23.88
CA ASN A 31 20.41 -1.69 23.16
C ASN A 31 19.69 -0.63 22.30
N LEU A 32 19.96 -0.67 20.99
CA LEU A 32 19.35 0.25 20.03
C LEU A 32 17.93 -0.22 19.69
N ASP A 33 16.92 0.26 20.41
CA ASP A 33 15.52 0.07 20.00
C ASP A 33 15.15 1.07 18.91
N SER A 34 14.97 0.58 17.68
CA SER A 34 14.61 1.38 16.52
C SER A 34 13.32 2.19 16.73
N LYS A 35 12.39 1.68 17.55
CA LYS A 35 11.13 2.39 17.87
C LYS A 35 11.37 3.58 18.79
N THR A 36 12.19 3.44 19.83
CA THR A 36 12.57 4.57 20.70
C THR A 36 13.43 5.60 19.96
N ALA A 37 14.37 5.16 19.13
CA ALA A 37 15.19 6.04 18.31
C ALA A 37 14.32 6.86 17.34
N TYR A 38 13.40 6.21 16.62
CA TYR A 38 12.47 6.90 15.73
C TYR A 38 11.62 7.94 16.47
N LYS A 39 11.09 7.61 17.67
CA LYS A 39 10.32 8.58 18.46
C LYS A 39 11.15 9.80 18.86
N ARG A 40 12.44 9.65 19.14
CA ARG A 40 13.33 10.78 19.50
C ARG A 40 13.57 11.73 18.33
N PHE A 41 13.66 11.20 17.10
CA PHE A 41 13.89 12.00 15.89
C PHE A 41 12.60 12.32 15.12
N LYS A 42 11.44 11.90 15.62
CA LYS A 42 10.15 12.18 14.99
C LYS A 42 9.80 13.64 15.19
N GLY A 43 9.81 14.41 14.11
CA GLY A 43 9.47 15.84 14.11
C GLY A 43 10.68 16.76 14.05
N THR A 44 11.90 16.24 14.22
CA THR A 44 13.12 17.02 13.94
C THR A 44 13.40 16.95 12.44
N VAL A 45 13.26 18.07 11.74
CA VAL A 45 13.70 18.22 10.35
C VAL A 45 14.94 19.11 10.35
N LEU A 46 15.96 18.74 9.58
CA LEU A 46 17.17 19.53 9.42
C LEU A 46 17.03 20.35 8.13
N ASP A 47 17.26 21.66 8.22
CA ASP A 47 17.43 22.49 7.04
C ASP A 47 18.92 22.57 6.68
N ALA A 48 19.21 22.30 5.42
CA ALA A 48 20.55 22.37 4.84
C ALA A 48 20.66 23.47 3.78
N SER A 49 19.61 24.27 3.57
CA SER A 49 19.53 25.26 2.50
C SER A 49 20.64 26.32 2.56
N ASN A 50 21.05 26.75 3.76
CA ASN A 50 22.06 27.78 3.97
C ASN A 50 23.34 27.24 4.65
N ALA A 51 23.59 25.92 4.66
CA ALA A 51 24.77 25.38 5.33
C ALA A 51 26.07 25.71 4.57
N ASP A 52 26.94 26.56 5.13
CA ASP A 52 28.23 26.94 4.56
C ASP A 52 29.41 26.47 5.42
N PHE A 53 30.13 25.46 4.95
CA PHE A 53 31.35 24.90 5.56
C PHE A 53 32.63 25.41 4.90
N SER A 54 32.58 26.42 4.03
CA SER A 54 33.72 26.85 3.20
C SER A 54 34.89 27.46 3.98
N GLY A 55 34.85 27.46 5.32
CA GLY A 55 35.94 27.87 6.20
C GLY A 55 36.37 29.34 6.04
N ARG A 56 35.65 30.12 5.22
CA ARG A 56 35.91 31.53 4.99
C ARG A 56 35.41 32.31 6.20
N ILE A 57 36.33 33.00 6.87
CA ILE A 57 36.00 33.90 7.97
C ILE A 57 35.29 35.13 7.39
N GLN A 58 33.95 35.16 7.47
CA GLN A 58 33.13 36.30 7.06
C GLN A 58 32.70 37.14 8.29
N LYS A 59 32.15 38.33 8.04
CA LYS A 59 31.57 39.19 9.11
C LYS A 59 30.28 38.61 9.71
N GLN A 60 29.55 37.80 8.93
CA GLN A 60 28.38 37.07 9.40
C GLN A 60 28.79 35.70 9.95
N ARG A 61 28.05 35.21 10.95
CA ARG A 61 28.25 33.88 11.53
C ARG A 61 27.99 32.83 10.45
N ASN A 62 28.92 31.88 10.27
CA ASN A 62 28.71 30.77 9.36
C ASN A 62 27.46 29.99 9.78
N THR A 63 26.52 29.85 8.85
CA THR A 63 25.28 29.09 9.01
C THR A 63 25.60 27.60 8.84
N GLY A 64 25.34 26.81 9.88
CA GLY A 64 25.51 25.36 9.87
C GLY A 64 24.21 24.64 9.49
N TYR A 65 24.09 23.39 9.93
CA TYR A 65 22.78 22.73 9.95
C TYR A 65 21.93 23.33 11.06
N ASP A 66 20.83 23.97 10.67
CA ASP A 66 19.82 24.43 11.61
C ASP A 66 18.68 23.42 11.66
N ILE A 67 18.26 23.07 12.87
CA ILE A 67 17.03 22.30 13.08
C ILE A 67 15.88 23.23 12.73
N ILE A 68 14.98 22.82 11.83
CA ILE A 68 13.72 23.53 11.61
C ILE A 68 12.95 23.46 12.93
N LYS A 69 13.02 24.56 13.68
CA LYS A 69 12.49 24.63 15.03
C LYS A 69 10.98 24.45 14.99
N ASN A 70 10.46 23.66 15.93
CA ASN A 70 9.03 23.44 16.09
C ASN A 70 8.29 24.77 16.25
N GLU A 71 6.99 24.77 15.90
CA GLU A 71 6.05 25.91 15.89
C GLU A 71 5.87 26.66 17.23
N TYR A 72 6.66 26.33 18.26
CA TYR A 72 6.59 26.86 19.62
C TYR A 72 7.89 27.51 20.10
N GLU A 73 8.96 27.53 19.29
CA GLU A 73 10.20 28.22 19.64
C GLU A 73 10.18 29.64 19.07
N MET A 74 10.32 30.65 19.95
CA MET A 74 10.42 32.06 19.55
C MET A 74 11.75 32.28 18.82
N LEU A 75 11.73 32.96 17.67
CA LEU A 75 12.93 33.37 16.95
C LEU A 75 13.74 34.35 17.81
N GLU A 76 15.06 34.21 17.82
CA GLU A 76 15.98 35.09 18.54
C GLU A 76 15.94 36.50 17.93
N GLU A 77 15.94 37.51 18.79
CA GLU A 77 15.85 38.93 18.45
C GLU A 77 17.05 39.31 17.55
N GLY A 78 16.79 39.56 16.27
CA GLY A 78 17.82 39.86 15.26
C GLY A 78 18.04 38.79 14.18
N SER A 79 17.27 37.69 14.16
CA SER A 79 17.29 36.73 13.06
C SER A 79 16.43 37.19 11.87
N GLU A 80 17.01 37.24 10.66
CA GLU A 80 16.34 37.70 9.41
C GLU A 80 15.28 36.71 8.86
N GLY A 81 14.78 35.79 9.70
CA GLY A 81 13.72 34.86 9.33
C GLY A 81 12.35 35.53 9.35
N LYS A 82 11.61 35.49 8.24
CA LYS A 82 10.21 35.96 8.20
C LYS A 82 9.36 35.07 9.11
N GLU A 83 8.87 35.62 10.21
CA GLU A 83 8.01 34.92 11.18
C GLU A 83 6.76 34.33 10.51
N THR A 84 6.37 33.11 10.91
CA THR A 84 5.08 32.54 10.50
C THR A 84 3.91 33.20 11.25
N PRO A 85 2.69 33.25 10.68
CA PRO A 85 1.54 33.88 11.36
C PRO A 85 1.24 33.31 12.76
N GLN A 86 1.45 32.00 12.95
CA GLN A 86 1.26 31.32 14.24
C GLN A 86 2.34 31.70 15.26
N GLN A 87 3.59 31.81 14.82
CA GLN A 87 4.70 32.25 15.67
C GLN A 87 4.57 33.73 16.07
N LYS A 88 4.12 34.57 15.13
CA LYS A 88 3.80 35.98 15.39
C LYS A 88 2.69 36.12 16.42
N TYR A 89 1.66 35.27 16.35
CA TYR A 89 0.61 35.21 17.36
C TYR A 89 1.16 34.87 18.76
N GLN A 90 2.06 33.89 18.86
CA GLN A 90 2.68 33.51 20.13
C GLN A 90 3.59 34.62 20.69
N ARG A 91 4.39 35.28 19.84
CA ARG A 91 5.18 36.46 20.24
C ARG A 91 4.28 37.58 20.74
N LEU A 92 3.21 37.90 20.00
CA LEU A 92 2.23 38.91 20.42
C LEU A 92 1.52 38.54 21.72
N GLN A 93 1.23 37.26 21.95
CA GLN A 93 0.65 36.78 23.21
C GLN A 93 1.62 37.02 24.38
N TYR A 94 2.92 36.80 24.16
CA TYR A 94 3.96 37.07 25.15
C TYR A 94 4.13 38.58 25.39
N GLU A 95 4.30 39.37 24.32
CA GLU A 95 4.43 40.84 24.38
C GLU A 95 3.21 41.50 25.05
N MET A 96 1.99 41.01 24.80
CA MET A 96 0.80 41.50 25.50
C MET A 96 0.81 41.14 26.98
N ARG A 97 1.30 39.96 27.35
CA ARG A 97 1.42 39.57 28.77
C ARG A 97 2.46 40.43 29.48
N GLU A 98 3.62 40.61 28.87
CA GLU A 98 4.67 41.50 29.36
C GLU A 98 4.16 42.94 29.52
N LEU A 99 3.48 43.47 28.51
CA LEU A 99 2.85 44.80 28.58
C LEU A 99 1.76 44.87 29.67
N THR A 100 1.02 43.78 29.92
CA THR A 100 0.06 43.71 31.03
C THR A 100 0.77 43.78 32.37
N GLU A 101 1.87 43.05 32.52
CA GLU A 101 2.71 43.06 33.71
C GLU A 101 3.35 44.45 33.92
N GLU A 102 3.83 45.11 32.87
CA GLU A 102 4.36 46.47 32.96
C GLU A 102 3.28 47.49 33.33
N VAL A 103 2.09 47.41 32.72
CA VAL A 103 0.97 48.33 33.03
C VAL A 103 0.44 48.11 34.44
N THR A 104 0.41 46.86 34.93
CA THR A 104 0.05 46.56 36.32
C THR A 104 1.12 47.06 37.31
N LYS A 105 2.41 46.92 36.98
CA LYS A 105 3.53 47.47 37.75
C LYS A 105 3.56 49.01 37.75
N VAL A 106 3.21 49.63 36.61
CA VAL A 106 3.00 51.08 36.50
C VAL A 106 1.75 51.51 37.28
N LYS A 107 0.67 50.73 37.29
CA LYS A 107 -0.51 50.99 38.11
C LYS A 107 -0.22 50.91 39.62
N GLU A 108 0.67 50.02 40.04
CA GLU A 108 1.10 49.92 41.43
C GLU A 108 2.03 51.07 41.85
N SER A 109 2.94 51.51 40.96
CA SER A 109 3.86 52.63 41.21
C SER A 109 3.20 54.01 41.02
N ALA A 110 2.24 54.15 40.11
CA ALA A 110 1.48 55.38 39.84
C ALA A 110 0.37 55.68 40.85
N LYS A 111 0.28 54.95 41.97
CA LYS A 111 -0.54 55.38 43.13
C LYS A 111 -0.11 56.73 43.73
N THR A 112 0.96 57.36 43.22
CA THR A 112 1.52 58.61 43.75
C THR A 112 1.42 59.84 42.84
N ASP A 113 1.16 59.73 41.53
CA ASP A 113 1.14 60.91 40.65
C ASP A 113 -0.07 60.91 39.70
N THR A 114 -0.97 61.88 39.92
CA THR A 114 -2.12 62.17 39.06
C THR A 114 -1.68 62.93 37.82
N ASN A 115 -1.71 62.30 36.64
CA ASN A 115 -1.73 63.01 35.38
C ASN A 115 -2.87 62.47 34.49
N GLU A 116 -3.89 63.30 34.32
CA GLU A 116 -5.07 63.03 33.54
C GLU A 116 -4.73 63.11 32.05
N ASN A 117 -4.83 61.98 31.35
CA ASN A 117 -5.52 61.84 30.05
C ASN A 117 -5.43 60.45 29.43
N PHE A 118 -4.70 59.50 30.03
CA PHE A 118 -4.90 58.06 29.80
C PHE A 118 -4.62 57.32 31.12
N SER A 119 -5.67 57.03 31.89
CA SER A 119 -5.49 56.31 33.16
C SER A 119 -4.91 54.91 32.87
N PRO A 120 -3.86 54.47 33.60
CA PRO A 120 -3.31 53.11 33.47
C PRO A 120 -4.37 52.03 33.70
N ILE A 121 -5.46 52.38 34.40
CA ILE A 121 -6.62 51.52 34.62
C ILE A 121 -7.44 51.34 33.33
N ASN A 122 -7.62 52.39 32.52
CA ASN A 122 -8.34 52.30 31.25
C ASN A 122 -7.49 51.59 30.20
N LEU A 123 -6.17 51.82 30.20
CA LEU A 123 -5.24 51.10 29.33
C LEU A 123 -5.19 49.61 29.67
N GLY A 124 -5.18 49.26 30.96
CA GLY A 124 -5.30 47.86 31.40
C GLY A 124 -6.61 47.20 30.95
N LYS A 125 -7.75 47.90 31.05
CA LYS A 125 -9.04 47.39 30.54
C LYS A 125 -9.05 47.19 29.01
N GLN A 126 -8.42 48.10 28.27
CA GLN A 126 -8.27 47.97 26.82
C GLN A 126 -7.35 46.80 26.45
N LEU A 127 -6.30 46.56 27.24
CA LEU A 127 -5.36 45.47 27.05
C LEU A 127 -5.98 44.10 27.38
N GLU A 128 -6.79 44.01 28.43
CA GLU A 128 -7.61 42.83 28.76
C GLU A 128 -8.63 42.53 27.65
N TYR A 129 -9.28 43.57 27.11
CA TYR A 129 -10.20 43.42 25.98
C TYR A 129 -9.48 42.89 24.74
N LEU A 130 -8.31 43.45 24.40
CA LEU A 130 -7.49 42.97 23.30
C LEU A 130 -7.03 41.53 23.51
N HIS A 131 -6.77 41.14 24.76
CA HIS A 131 -6.36 39.77 25.11
C HIS A 131 -7.49 38.78 24.85
N HIS A 132 -8.73 39.14 25.22
CA HIS A 132 -9.92 38.34 24.92
C HIS A 132 -10.18 38.25 23.42
N GLN A 133 -10.07 39.35 22.66
CA GLN A 133 -10.23 39.32 21.21
C GLN A 133 -9.22 38.42 20.51
N LEU A 134 -7.97 38.41 20.98
CA LEU A 134 -6.93 37.55 20.42
C LEU A 134 -7.22 36.06 20.68
N ALA A 135 -7.77 35.72 21.86
CA ALA A 135 -8.15 34.36 22.22
C ALA A 135 -9.39 33.86 21.45
N ASP A 136 -10.41 34.71 21.27
CA ASP A 136 -11.66 34.33 20.58
C ASP A 136 -11.43 34.01 19.10
N LEU A 137 -10.58 34.78 18.41
CA LEU A 137 -10.20 34.53 17.02
C LEU A 137 -9.54 33.16 16.80
N HIS A 138 -8.92 32.59 17.83
CA HIS A 138 -8.32 31.27 17.79
C HIS A 138 -9.36 30.15 17.95
N LEU A 139 -10.38 30.33 18.81
CA LEU A 139 -11.45 29.33 19.01
C LEU A 139 -12.40 29.23 17.80
N GLU A 140 -12.76 30.36 17.19
CA GLU A 140 -13.72 30.36 16.08
C GLU A 140 -13.16 29.66 14.83
N LYS A 141 -11.85 29.84 14.56
CA LYS A 141 -11.16 29.21 13.44
C LYS A 141 -10.84 27.72 13.66
N LEU A 142 -10.71 27.28 14.91
CA LEU A 142 -10.44 25.88 15.26
C LEU A 142 -11.70 25.02 15.36
N LEU A 143 -12.84 25.58 15.78
CA LEU A 143 -14.04 24.78 16.04
C LEU A 143 -15.06 24.81 14.89
N GLY A 144 -15.20 25.93 14.16
CA GLY A 144 -16.16 26.04 13.05
C GLY A 144 -17.65 25.86 13.44
N PRO A 145 -18.59 26.50 12.74
CA PRO A 145 -20.03 26.45 13.09
C PRO A 145 -20.76 25.14 12.73
N GLU A 146 -20.08 24.11 12.19
CA GLU A 146 -20.71 22.88 11.66
C GLU A 146 -20.64 21.66 12.59
N ALA A 147 -20.20 21.82 13.84
CA ALA A 147 -20.01 20.71 14.78
C ALA A 147 -21.27 20.31 15.58
N SER A 148 -22.48 20.52 15.04
CA SER A 148 -23.73 20.09 15.67
C SER A 148 -24.50 19.05 14.83
N VAL A 149 -23.80 18.01 14.39
CA VAL A 149 -24.41 16.78 13.86
C VAL A 149 -23.95 15.61 14.72
N ASP A 150 -24.93 14.88 15.25
CA ASP A 150 -24.80 13.70 16.12
C ASP A 150 -23.55 12.85 15.79
N LEU A 151 -22.56 12.91 16.68
CA LEU A 151 -21.18 12.44 16.47
C LEU A 151 -21.02 10.91 16.49
N SER A 152 -22.09 10.13 16.61
CA SER A 152 -21.95 8.70 16.92
C SER A 152 -22.10 7.74 15.74
N ASP A 153 -22.89 8.05 14.70
CA ASP A 153 -22.87 7.23 13.46
C ASP A 153 -23.60 7.88 12.26
N PRO A 154 -22.96 8.80 11.52
CA PRO A 154 -23.51 9.31 10.26
C PRO A 154 -23.67 8.22 9.18
N GLN A 155 -22.98 7.08 9.31
CA GLN A 155 -22.91 6.05 8.29
C GLN A 155 -24.01 4.98 8.45
N GLY A 156 -24.41 4.67 9.68
CA GLY A 156 -25.49 3.72 10.00
C GLY A 156 -26.88 4.22 9.65
N ALA A 157 -27.15 5.51 9.83
CA ALA A 157 -28.40 6.14 9.41
C ALA A 157 -28.57 6.10 7.88
N LEU A 158 -27.47 6.29 7.13
CA LEU A 158 -27.44 6.24 5.68
C LEU A 158 -27.65 4.81 5.14
N ARG A 159 -27.04 3.81 5.79
CA ARG A 159 -27.25 2.38 5.46
C ARG A 159 -28.70 1.94 5.63
N LYS A 160 -29.35 2.31 6.74
CA LYS A 160 -30.76 1.97 6.98
C LYS A 160 -31.69 2.63 5.95
N ARG A 161 -31.46 3.91 5.62
CA ARG A 161 -32.23 4.62 4.59
C ARG A 161 -32.09 4.00 3.20
N LEU A 162 -30.87 3.66 2.79
CA LEU A 162 -30.63 2.96 1.52
C LEU A 162 -31.34 1.61 1.48
N LEU A 163 -31.26 0.83 2.56
CA LEU A 163 -31.87 -0.49 2.62
C LEU A 163 -33.41 -0.42 2.53
N THR A 164 -34.04 0.53 3.22
CA THR A 164 -35.48 0.80 3.12
C THR A 164 -35.89 1.29 1.73
N GLN A 165 -35.07 2.12 1.07
CA GLN A 165 -35.31 2.56 -0.31
C GLN A 165 -35.18 1.39 -1.28
N LEU A 166 -34.19 0.52 -1.11
CA LEU A 166 -34.02 -0.67 -1.95
C LEU A 166 -35.15 -1.70 -1.77
N GLU A 167 -35.65 -1.86 -0.55
CA GLU A 167 -36.83 -2.68 -0.26
C GLU A 167 -38.11 -2.12 -0.90
N ALA A 168 -38.27 -0.79 -0.95
CA ALA A 168 -39.40 -0.14 -1.61
C ALA A 168 -39.39 -0.34 -3.15
N TYR A 169 -38.22 -0.56 -3.76
CA TYR A 169 -38.08 -0.89 -5.18
C TYR A 169 -38.05 -2.40 -5.47
N SER A 170 -37.85 -3.25 -4.46
CA SER A 170 -37.88 -4.69 -4.62
C SER A 170 -39.30 -5.15 -4.98
N PRO A 171 -39.51 -5.96 -6.04
CA PRO A 171 -40.84 -6.31 -6.57
C PRO A 171 -41.72 -7.19 -5.64
N ALA A 172 -41.40 -7.29 -4.34
CA ALA A 172 -42.14 -8.08 -3.36
C ALA A 172 -43.38 -7.36 -2.77
N SER A 173 -43.64 -6.09 -3.11
CA SER A 173 -44.78 -5.33 -2.56
C SER A 173 -45.98 -5.16 -3.53
N LYS A 174 -46.36 -6.22 -4.26
CA LYS A 174 -47.70 -6.30 -4.87
C LYS A 174 -48.37 -7.63 -4.49
N PRO A 175 -49.55 -7.60 -3.83
CA PRO A 175 -50.27 -8.83 -3.52
C PRO A 175 -50.90 -9.45 -4.78
N ALA A 176 -50.75 -10.76 -4.84
CA ALA A 176 -51.37 -11.79 -5.69
C ALA A 176 -52.55 -11.38 -6.60
N THR A 177 -52.45 -11.76 -7.89
CA THR A 177 -53.44 -12.67 -8.53
C THR A 177 -52.96 -13.15 -9.91
N ALA A 178 -53.25 -14.44 -10.17
CA ALA A 178 -53.25 -15.17 -11.44
C ALA A 178 -51.92 -15.79 -11.96
N THR A 179 -52.02 -17.10 -12.14
CA THR A 179 -51.09 -18.16 -12.54
C THR A 179 -50.80 -18.20 -14.07
N PRO A 180 -49.88 -19.07 -14.56
CA PRO A 180 -48.96 -18.80 -15.68
C PRO A 180 -49.37 -19.40 -17.03
N SER A 181 -48.84 -18.86 -18.13
CA SER A 181 -48.80 -19.56 -19.42
C SER A 181 -47.58 -19.19 -20.28
N LYS A 182 -46.87 -20.26 -20.67
CA LYS A 182 -45.87 -20.46 -21.73
C LYS A 182 -45.63 -19.35 -22.78
N GLY A 183 -44.34 -19.07 -23.00
CA GLY A 183 -43.73 -19.24 -24.33
C GLY A 183 -43.10 -18.02 -25.01
N SER A 184 -41.81 -18.18 -25.39
CA SER A 184 -41.17 -17.70 -26.64
C SER A 184 -40.42 -16.35 -26.67
N LYS A 185 -39.08 -16.50 -26.75
CA LYS A 185 -38.08 -15.86 -27.65
C LYS A 185 -38.22 -14.37 -28.08
N THR A 186 -37.19 -13.62 -27.68
CA THR A 186 -36.37 -12.62 -28.43
C THR A 186 -37.04 -11.66 -29.42
N SER A 187 -36.89 -10.35 -29.17
CA SER A 187 -36.17 -9.45 -30.11
C SER A 187 -35.98 -8.05 -29.51
N ASP A 188 -34.82 -7.48 -29.81
CA ASP A 188 -34.41 -6.12 -29.54
C ASP A 188 -35.35 -5.08 -30.18
N LYS A 189 -35.57 -3.96 -29.48
CA LYS A 189 -35.37 -2.62 -30.04
C LYS A 189 -35.33 -1.56 -28.96
N ALA A 190 -34.28 -0.75 -29.03
CA ALA A 190 -34.02 0.44 -28.23
C ALA A 190 -35.18 1.45 -28.32
N SER A 191 -35.54 2.00 -27.17
CA SER A 191 -36.26 3.26 -27.04
C SER A 191 -35.65 4.03 -25.87
N GLU A 192 -34.85 5.04 -26.18
CA GLU A 192 -34.46 6.10 -25.25
C GLU A 192 -35.65 7.02 -24.99
N GLY A 193 -35.79 7.49 -23.75
CA GLY A 193 -36.69 8.60 -23.42
C GLY A 193 -37.83 8.30 -22.45
N LYS A 194 -37.55 7.60 -21.34
CA LYS A 194 -38.19 7.88 -20.05
C LYS A 194 -37.12 7.75 -18.99
N ALA A 195 -37.06 8.68 -18.04
CA ALA A 195 -36.21 8.57 -16.85
C ALA A 195 -36.61 7.27 -16.12
N SER A 196 -35.94 6.18 -16.47
CA SER A 196 -36.12 4.90 -15.82
C SER A 196 -35.47 5.02 -14.47
N ASP A 197 -36.30 4.93 -13.46
CA ASP A 197 -35.94 4.84 -12.06
C ASP A 197 -35.23 3.49 -11.82
N HIS A 198 -33.98 3.40 -12.29
CA HIS A 198 -33.17 2.19 -12.29
C HIS A 198 -31.97 2.41 -11.36
N VAL A 199 -31.82 1.50 -10.40
CA VAL A 199 -30.70 1.52 -9.47
C VAL A 199 -29.49 0.89 -10.17
N THR A 200 -28.55 1.73 -10.62
CA THR A 200 -27.28 1.27 -11.17
C THR A 200 -26.31 0.97 -10.04
N TYR A 201 -25.99 -0.31 -9.85
CA TYR A 201 -24.96 -0.74 -8.91
C TYR A 201 -23.61 -0.81 -9.59
N GLU A 202 -22.77 0.17 -9.33
CA GLU A 202 -21.35 0.11 -9.69
C GLU A 202 -20.57 -0.59 -8.57
N LEU A 203 -20.27 -1.87 -8.79
CA LEU A 203 -19.53 -2.68 -7.84
C LEU A 203 -18.02 -2.52 -8.07
N TYR A 204 -17.39 -1.69 -7.26
CA TYR A 204 -15.93 -1.54 -7.26
C TYR A 204 -15.27 -2.72 -6.54
N TYR A 205 -14.87 -3.75 -7.29
CA TYR A 205 -14.12 -4.89 -6.77
C TYR A 205 -12.65 -4.51 -6.54
N ARG A 206 -12.17 -4.61 -5.30
CA ARG A 206 -10.74 -4.50 -4.97
C ARG A 206 -10.12 -5.90 -4.88
N PRO A 207 -9.40 -6.37 -5.91
CA PRO A 207 -8.87 -7.74 -5.94
C PRO A 207 -7.89 -8.04 -4.81
N GLU A 208 -7.08 -7.05 -4.39
CA GLU A 208 -6.09 -7.21 -3.33
C GLU A 208 -6.73 -7.53 -1.96
N GLN A 209 -7.80 -6.82 -1.60
CA GLN A 209 -8.54 -7.07 -0.35
C GLN A 209 -9.21 -8.46 -0.36
N ALA A 210 -9.72 -8.88 -1.52
CA ALA A 210 -10.33 -10.20 -1.68
C ALA A 210 -9.30 -11.32 -1.52
N GLN A 211 -8.12 -11.17 -2.13
CA GLN A 211 -7.01 -12.12 -1.97
C GLN A 211 -6.52 -12.20 -0.52
N PHE A 212 -6.33 -11.06 0.15
CA PHE A 212 -5.97 -11.02 1.56
C PHE A 212 -7.01 -11.76 2.43
N SER A 213 -8.31 -11.47 2.23
CA SER A 213 -9.38 -12.12 2.99
C SER A 213 -9.48 -13.62 2.71
N LYS A 214 -9.22 -14.07 1.48
CA LYS A 214 -9.20 -15.49 1.10
C LYS A 214 -8.04 -16.21 1.79
N ASN A 215 -6.85 -15.63 1.78
CA ASN A 215 -5.66 -16.20 2.42
C ASN A 215 -5.83 -16.25 3.95
N ALA A 216 -6.38 -15.19 4.55
CA ALA A 216 -6.70 -15.16 5.98
C ALA A 216 -7.72 -16.26 6.36
N LYS A 217 -8.80 -16.42 5.57
CA LYS A 217 -9.79 -17.50 5.78
C LYS A 217 -9.17 -18.90 5.61
N ALA A 218 -8.29 -19.08 4.63
CA ALA A 218 -7.59 -20.35 4.41
C ALA A 218 -6.62 -20.69 5.56
N ALA A 219 -5.92 -19.69 6.11
CA ALA A 219 -5.06 -19.85 7.28
C ALA A 219 -5.87 -20.20 8.54
N VAL A 220 -6.97 -19.49 8.78
CA VAL A 220 -7.88 -19.78 9.91
C VAL A 220 -8.48 -21.18 9.80
N SER A 221 -8.88 -21.61 8.59
CA SER A 221 -9.38 -22.97 8.36
C SER A 221 -8.33 -24.04 8.68
N ASN A 222 -7.07 -23.83 8.27
CA ASN A 222 -5.96 -24.72 8.61
C ASN A 222 -5.66 -24.77 10.11
N ILE A 223 -5.75 -23.63 10.80
CA ILE A 223 -5.59 -23.60 12.26
C ILE A 223 -6.75 -24.32 12.92
N ASN A 224 -7.99 -24.13 12.44
CA ASN A 224 -9.17 -24.77 12.99
C ASN A 224 -9.14 -26.29 12.80
N SER A 225 -8.65 -26.80 11.66
CA SER A 225 -8.46 -28.24 11.45
C SER A 225 -7.38 -28.81 12.38
N LYS A 226 -6.27 -28.10 12.56
CA LYS A 226 -5.23 -28.48 13.54
C LYS A 226 -5.75 -28.44 14.98
N LEU A 227 -6.59 -27.46 15.32
CA LEU A 227 -7.21 -27.33 16.64
C LEU A 227 -8.20 -28.47 16.90
N SER A 228 -8.97 -28.88 15.89
CA SER A 228 -9.87 -30.04 15.99
C SER A 228 -9.12 -31.36 16.22
N LEU A 229 -7.88 -31.50 15.73
CA LEU A 229 -7.03 -32.68 16.00
C LEU A 229 -6.44 -32.66 17.41
N LEU A 230 -6.33 -31.49 18.02
CA LEU A 230 -5.84 -31.28 19.39
C LEU A 230 -6.96 -31.38 20.44
N ASP A 231 -8.20 -31.67 20.03
CA ASP A 231 -9.31 -31.86 20.94
C ASP A 231 -9.03 -33.08 21.85
N PRO A 232 -8.90 -32.90 23.19
CA PRO A 232 -8.53 -33.97 24.11
C PRO A 232 -9.47 -35.18 24.01
N ALA A 233 -10.75 -34.97 23.72
CA ALA A 233 -11.72 -36.06 23.54
C ALA A 233 -11.40 -36.96 22.34
N GLN A 234 -10.86 -36.39 21.25
CA GLN A 234 -10.44 -37.16 20.08
C GLN A 234 -9.12 -37.90 20.34
N ILE A 235 -8.20 -37.29 21.10
CA ILE A 235 -6.93 -37.91 21.49
C ILE A 235 -7.17 -39.12 22.40
N ASP A 236 -8.02 -39.01 23.42
CA ASP A 236 -8.35 -40.13 24.32
C ASP A 236 -9.01 -41.30 23.57
N GLN A 237 -9.88 -40.99 22.60
CA GLN A 237 -10.51 -42.01 21.75
C GLN A 237 -9.49 -42.70 20.83
N VAL A 238 -8.53 -41.94 20.28
CA VAL A 238 -7.44 -42.49 19.46
C VAL A 238 -6.51 -43.33 20.31
N GLU A 239 -6.18 -42.92 21.52
CA GLU A 239 -5.34 -43.69 22.46
C GLU A 239 -6.00 -45.02 22.83
N ALA A 240 -7.28 -45.04 23.19
CA ALA A 240 -8.01 -46.27 23.49
C ALA A 240 -8.07 -47.23 22.29
N ARG A 241 -8.22 -46.70 21.06
CA ARG A 241 -8.15 -47.51 19.83
C ARG A 241 -6.74 -48.04 19.59
N LEU A 242 -5.71 -47.23 19.83
CA LEU A 242 -4.31 -47.62 19.69
C LEU A 242 -3.93 -48.75 20.66
N GLN A 243 -4.36 -48.67 21.93
CA GLN A 243 -4.13 -49.72 22.92
C GLN A 243 -4.78 -51.04 22.51
N ASN A 244 -6.00 -51.00 21.96
CA ASN A 244 -6.67 -52.19 21.42
C ASN A 244 -5.94 -52.78 20.20
N VAL A 245 -5.41 -51.94 19.31
CA VAL A 245 -4.60 -52.38 18.16
C VAL A 245 -3.28 -53.00 18.64
N LEU A 246 -2.61 -52.39 19.62
CA LEU A 246 -1.38 -52.91 20.22
C LEU A 246 -1.59 -54.33 20.80
N GLN A 247 -2.68 -54.54 21.54
CA GLN A 247 -3.03 -55.86 22.09
C GLN A 247 -3.25 -56.89 20.97
N LYS A 248 -3.95 -56.51 19.89
CA LYS A 248 -4.17 -57.40 18.74
C LYS A 248 -2.86 -57.68 17.98
N VAL A 249 -1.98 -56.70 17.84
CA VAL A 249 -0.66 -56.88 17.20
C VAL A 249 0.21 -57.83 18.02
N ASN A 250 0.22 -57.72 19.34
CA ASN A 250 0.97 -58.65 20.21
C ASN A 250 0.47 -60.09 20.07
N GLN A 251 -0.87 -60.29 20.05
CA GLN A 251 -1.46 -61.61 19.80
C GLN A 251 -1.13 -62.17 18.41
N ILE A 252 -1.00 -61.32 17.40
CA ILE A 252 -0.59 -61.73 16.04
C ILE A 252 0.89 -62.06 16.02
N THR A 253 1.75 -61.30 16.71
CA THR A 253 3.19 -61.56 16.82
C THR A 253 3.44 -62.91 17.50
N GLU A 254 2.75 -63.23 18.59
CA GLU A 254 2.83 -64.54 19.25
C GLU A 254 2.42 -65.69 18.32
N LYS A 255 1.41 -65.48 17.46
CA LYS A 255 0.97 -66.49 16.48
C LYS A 255 1.89 -66.58 15.25
N LYS A 256 2.58 -65.50 14.88
CA LYS A 256 3.42 -65.40 13.68
C LYS A 256 4.82 -66.00 13.86
N ILE A 257 5.31 -66.10 15.09
CA ILE A 257 6.58 -66.80 15.43
C ILE A 257 6.56 -68.29 14.98
N VAL A 258 5.37 -68.87 14.74
CA VAL A 258 5.20 -70.28 14.33
C VAL A 258 5.39 -70.50 12.82
N SER A 259 5.43 -69.46 11.98
CA SER A 259 5.53 -69.62 10.52
C SER A 259 6.66 -68.78 9.92
N ASP A 260 7.91 -69.19 10.12
CA ASP A 260 9.05 -68.52 9.49
C ASP A 260 9.39 -69.16 8.13
N ASP A 261 9.27 -68.36 7.08
CA ASP A 261 9.60 -68.73 5.70
C ASP A 261 10.76 -67.79 5.31
N SER A 262 11.98 -68.24 5.57
CA SER A 262 13.23 -67.47 5.50
C SER A 262 13.39 -66.70 4.17
N GLU A 263 12.86 -67.24 3.06
CA GLU A 263 12.86 -66.56 1.76
C GLU A 263 11.93 -65.34 1.70
N LYS A 264 10.79 -65.37 2.40
CA LYS A 264 9.90 -64.21 2.52
C LYS A 264 10.57 -63.12 3.35
N GLN A 265 11.33 -63.50 4.39
CA GLN A 265 12.05 -62.55 5.22
C GLN A 265 13.17 -61.83 4.45
N ALA A 266 13.88 -62.54 3.56
CA ALA A 266 14.87 -61.93 2.66
C ALA A 266 14.23 -60.92 1.69
N LYS A 267 13.12 -61.30 1.03
CA LYS A 267 12.36 -60.40 0.13
C LYS A 267 11.78 -59.18 0.85
N VAL A 268 11.30 -59.36 2.08
CA VAL A 268 10.80 -58.26 2.93
C VAL A 268 11.92 -57.28 3.28
N THR A 269 13.13 -57.78 3.54
CA THR A 269 14.30 -56.94 3.82
C THR A 269 14.70 -56.12 2.59
N GLU A 270 14.68 -56.71 1.40
CA GLU A 270 14.95 -56.00 0.14
C GLU A 270 13.89 -54.92 -0.15
N LEU A 271 12.60 -55.25 0.01
CA LEU A 271 11.51 -54.27 -0.14
C LEU A 271 11.62 -53.13 0.87
N TYR A 272 12.03 -53.42 2.10
CA TYR A 272 12.25 -52.40 3.13
C TYR A 272 13.37 -51.43 2.74
N GLU A 273 14.46 -51.91 2.14
CA GLU A 273 15.52 -51.02 1.64
C GLU A 273 15.05 -50.11 0.50
N ILE A 274 14.23 -50.64 -0.42
CA ILE A 274 13.66 -49.84 -1.52
C ILE A 274 12.72 -48.77 -0.95
N VAL A 275 11.79 -49.15 -0.06
CA VAL A 275 10.86 -48.21 0.57
C VAL A 275 11.63 -47.13 1.34
N LYS A 276 12.65 -47.50 2.11
CA LYS A 276 13.49 -46.56 2.87
C LYS A 276 14.23 -45.56 1.98
N LYS A 277 14.69 -45.98 0.79
CA LYS A 277 15.30 -45.07 -0.19
C LYS A 277 14.29 -44.05 -0.73
N TRP A 278 13.04 -44.47 -0.93
CA TRP A 278 11.97 -43.63 -1.47
C TRP A 278 11.20 -42.84 -0.41
N GLU A 279 11.33 -43.15 0.88
CA GLU A 279 10.62 -42.48 1.98
C GLU A 279 10.92 -40.97 2.01
N SER A 280 12.20 -40.60 1.86
CA SER A 280 12.61 -39.17 1.76
C SER A 280 12.10 -38.45 0.50
N MET A 281 11.82 -39.19 -0.58
CA MET A 281 11.27 -38.66 -1.83
C MET A 281 9.74 -38.61 -1.81
N ALA A 282 9.11 -39.51 -1.08
CA ALA A 282 7.66 -39.62 -0.93
C ALA A 282 7.07 -38.36 -0.27
N ASP A 283 7.78 -37.76 0.69
CA ASP A 283 7.37 -36.51 1.33
C ASP A 283 7.44 -35.30 0.39
N VAL A 284 8.35 -35.33 -0.58
CA VAL A 284 8.61 -34.23 -1.52
C VAL A 284 7.71 -34.33 -2.76
N LEU A 285 7.25 -35.53 -3.12
CA LEU A 285 6.47 -35.78 -4.32
C LEU A 285 5.15 -34.97 -4.39
N PRO A 286 4.31 -34.89 -3.32
CA PRO A 286 3.12 -34.05 -3.35
C PRO A 286 3.44 -32.57 -3.60
N GLN A 287 4.51 -32.05 -2.98
CA GLN A 287 4.93 -30.66 -3.16
C GLN A 287 5.39 -30.39 -4.60
N VAL A 288 6.10 -31.35 -5.22
CA VAL A 288 6.52 -31.24 -6.63
C VAL A 288 5.31 -31.32 -7.56
N VAL A 289 4.34 -32.19 -7.29
CA VAL A 289 3.11 -32.30 -8.08
C VAL A 289 2.25 -31.04 -7.96
N ASP A 290 2.10 -30.45 -6.78
CA ASP A 290 1.39 -29.18 -6.60
C ASP A 290 2.10 -28.05 -7.35
N ARG A 291 3.44 -28.02 -7.30
CA ARG A 291 4.23 -27.04 -8.07
C ARG A 291 4.09 -27.25 -9.58
N LEU A 292 4.07 -28.49 -10.06
CA LEU A 292 3.84 -28.78 -11.48
C LEU A 292 2.42 -28.42 -11.91
N THR A 293 1.44 -28.63 -11.04
CA THR A 293 0.03 -28.29 -11.30
C THR A 293 -0.16 -26.77 -11.37
N THR A 294 0.46 -26.01 -10.45
CA THR A 294 0.46 -24.54 -10.52
C THR A 294 1.25 -24.02 -11.73
N LEU A 295 2.35 -24.68 -12.10
CA LEU A 295 3.16 -24.31 -13.26
C LEU A 295 2.48 -24.64 -14.60
N LYS A 296 1.61 -25.66 -14.63
CA LYS A 296 0.85 -26.06 -15.83
C LYS A 296 0.06 -24.88 -16.41
N ASP A 297 -0.64 -24.13 -15.57
CA ASP A 297 -1.46 -22.99 -16.01
C ASP A 297 -0.59 -21.91 -16.66
N ILE A 298 0.59 -21.65 -16.09
CA ILE A 298 1.56 -20.69 -16.64
C ILE A 298 2.15 -21.21 -17.95
N HIS A 299 2.47 -22.51 -18.04
CA HIS A 299 2.97 -23.12 -19.27
C HIS A 299 1.94 -23.07 -20.40
N GLU A 300 0.65 -23.28 -20.09
CA GLU A 300 -0.44 -23.16 -21.05
C GLU A 300 -0.59 -21.71 -21.56
N GLN A 301 -0.52 -20.73 -20.64
CA GLN A 301 -0.51 -19.31 -21.01
C GLN A 301 0.72 -18.94 -21.86
N ALA A 302 1.90 -19.46 -21.53
CA ALA A 302 3.12 -19.22 -22.30
C ALA A 302 3.02 -19.81 -23.72
N LEU A 303 2.37 -20.97 -23.87
CA LEU A 303 2.09 -21.56 -25.18
C LEU A 303 1.17 -20.64 -26.00
N GLN A 304 0.06 -20.18 -25.41
CA GLN A 304 -0.86 -19.24 -26.06
C GLN A 304 -0.17 -17.91 -26.41
N PHE A 305 0.69 -17.41 -25.54
CA PHE A 305 1.48 -16.20 -25.77
C PHE A 305 2.44 -16.37 -26.96
N SER A 306 3.11 -17.53 -27.07
CA SER A 306 3.99 -17.81 -28.20
C SER A 306 3.24 -17.79 -29.54
N GLN A 307 2.02 -18.34 -29.57
CA GLN A 307 1.14 -18.30 -30.74
C GLN A 307 0.66 -16.89 -31.06
N ALA A 308 0.24 -16.14 -30.03
CA ALA A 308 -0.17 -14.74 -30.17
C ALA A 308 0.97 -13.87 -30.69
N LEU A 309 2.21 -14.13 -30.27
CA LEU A 309 3.40 -13.39 -30.71
C LEU A 309 3.70 -13.65 -32.19
N VAL A 310 3.59 -14.89 -32.66
CA VAL A 310 3.72 -15.23 -34.09
C VAL A 310 2.62 -14.56 -34.92
N TYR A 311 1.38 -14.56 -34.42
CA TYR A 311 0.27 -13.86 -35.07
C TYR A 311 0.54 -12.35 -35.17
N LEU A 312 1.01 -11.74 -34.08
CA LEU A 312 1.31 -10.31 -34.01
C LEU A 312 2.49 -9.94 -34.92
N ASP A 313 3.54 -10.76 -34.98
CA ASP A 313 4.66 -10.56 -35.91
C ASP A 313 4.19 -10.63 -37.38
N THR A 314 3.33 -11.61 -37.70
CA THR A 314 2.74 -11.72 -39.05
C THR A 314 1.91 -10.48 -39.39
N ALA A 315 1.05 -10.03 -38.47
CA ALA A 315 0.27 -8.80 -38.65
C ALA A 315 1.17 -7.56 -38.80
N GLN A 316 2.26 -7.47 -38.04
CA GLN A 316 3.23 -6.38 -38.17
C GLN A 316 3.97 -6.41 -39.52
N GLN A 317 4.34 -7.59 -40.01
CA GLN A 317 4.96 -7.73 -41.34
C GLN A 317 4.00 -7.30 -42.45
N GLU A 318 2.72 -7.66 -42.34
CA GLU A 318 1.68 -7.26 -43.29
C GLU A 318 1.43 -5.73 -43.26
N ILE A 319 1.34 -5.13 -42.06
CA ILE A 319 1.24 -3.68 -41.90
C ILE A 319 2.47 -2.96 -42.46
N ARG A 320 3.67 -3.51 -42.23
CA ARG A 320 4.90 -2.93 -42.81
C ARG A 320 4.90 -3.02 -44.33
N LYS A 321 4.49 -4.15 -44.89
CA LYS A 321 4.38 -4.34 -46.34
C LYS A 321 3.38 -3.36 -46.95
N THR A 322 2.18 -3.24 -46.38
CA THR A 322 1.16 -2.29 -46.85
C THR A 322 1.65 -0.84 -46.71
N LEU A 323 2.38 -0.50 -45.63
CA LEU A 323 2.98 0.83 -45.49
C LEU A 323 4.05 1.12 -46.55
N THR A 324 4.88 0.14 -46.90
CA THR A 324 5.86 0.28 -47.99
C THR A 324 5.18 0.44 -49.34
N GLU A 325 4.13 -0.33 -49.62
CA GLU A 325 3.33 -0.21 -50.85
C GLU A 325 2.65 1.16 -50.97
N HIS A 326 2.06 1.66 -49.88
CA HIS A 326 1.51 3.02 -49.83
C HIS A 326 2.59 4.10 -50.01
N GLY A 327 3.78 3.89 -49.45
CA GLY A 327 4.92 4.78 -49.63
C GLY A 327 5.38 4.86 -51.09
N ASP A 328 5.44 3.72 -51.78
CA ASP A 328 5.81 3.67 -53.19
C ASP A 328 4.72 4.28 -54.09
N MET A 329 3.45 4.04 -53.77
CA MET A 329 2.33 4.68 -54.46
C MET A 329 2.36 6.21 -54.31
N MET A 330 2.70 6.72 -53.12
CA MET A 330 2.88 8.16 -52.89
C MET A 330 4.04 8.74 -53.68
N LYS A 331 5.17 8.03 -53.79
CA LYS A 331 6.29 8.47 -54.65
C LYS A 331 5.90 8.50 -56.13
N GLN A 332 5.19 7.48 -56.61
CA GLN A 332 4.67 7.47 -57.99
C GLN A 332 3.69 8.62 -58.24
N LEU A 333 2.84 8.95 -57.27
CA LEU A 333 1.95 10.09 -57.32
C LEU A 333 2.74 11.40 -57.38
N GLU A 334 3.77 11.56 -56.54
CA GLU A 334 4.67 12.71 -56.52
C GLU A 334 5.39 12.91 -57.87
N ASP A 335 5.94 11.83 -58.43
CA ASP A 335 6.61 11.86 -59.73
C ASP A 335 5.64 12.18 -60.87
N SER A 336 4.43 11.62 -60.84
CA SER A 336 3.36 11.94 -61.79
C SER A 336 2.94 13.41 -61.69
N PHE A 337 2.85 13.97 -60.48
CA PHE A 337 2.56 15.39 -60.29
C PHE A 337 3.69 16.29 -60.79
N LYS A 338 4.96 15.92 -60.56
CA LYS A 338 6.11 16.66 -61.11
C LYS A 338 6.09 16.67 -62.63
N GLN A 339 5.92 15.50 -63.25
CA GLN A 339 5.82 15.40 -64.71
C GLN A 339 4.64 16.19 -65.28
N ASN A 340 3.48 16.13 -64.64
CA ASN A 340 2.30 16.90 -65.07
C ASN A 340 2.53 18.40 -64.91
N THR A 341 3.13 18.84 -63.79
CA THR A 341 3.49 20.25 -63.55
C THR A 341 4.49 20.77 -64.59
N ASP A 342 5.52 19.98 -64.91
CA ASP A 342 6.49 20.31 -65.96
C ASP A 342 5.84 20.35 -67.35
N GLY A 343 4.91 19.44 -67.63
CA GLY A 343 4.10 19.43 -68.85
C GLY A 343 3.24 20.69 -68.97
N ILE A 344 2.53 21.06 -67.91
CA ILE A 344 1.74 22.30 -67.84
C ILE A 344 2.65 23.52 -68.06
N LYS A 345 3.83 23.57 -67.43
CA LYS A 345 4.79 24.67 -67.61
C LYS A 345 5.27 24.80 -69.05
N LYS A 346 5.64 23.69 -69.70
CA LYS A 346 6.02 23.67 -71.12
C LYS A 346 4.86 24.10 -72.04
N ASN A 347 3.64 23.63 -71.76
CA ASN A 347 2.45 24.01 -72.51
C ASN A 347 2.17 25.51 -72.37
N CYS A 348 2.24 26.07 -71.16
CA CYS A 348 2.10 27.50 -70.92
C CYS A 348 3.15 28.32 -71.67
N GLN A 349 4.42 27.91 -71.65
CA GLN A 349 5.50 28.57 -72.41
C GLN A 349 5.21 28.58 -73.92
N SER A 350 4.81 27.43 -74.48
CA SER A 350 4.43 27.34 -75.90
C SER A 350 3.24 28.26 -76.22
N LEU A 351 2.26 28.35 -75.33
CA LEU A 351 1.09 29.22 -75.50
C LEU A 351 1.49 30.70 -75.43
N GLU A 352 2.41 31.06 -74.54
CA GLU A 352 2.94 32.42 -74.41
C GLU A 352 3.77 32.83 -75.63
N GLU A 353 4.59 31.93 -76.16
CA GLU A 353 5.33 32.13 -77.42
C GLU A 353 4.38 32.34 -78.59
N ARG A 354 3.33 31.51 -78.72
CA ARG A 354 2.28 31.70 -79.75
C ARG A 354 1.54 33.02 -79.58
N MET A 355 1.25 33.43 -78.34
CA MET A 355 0.57 34.71 -78.07
C MET A 355 1.48 35.91 -78.40
N LYS A 356 2.80 35.80 -78.18
CA LYS A 356 3.78 36.81 -78.60
C LYS A 356 3.89 36.88 -80.13
N ALA A 357 3.89 35.75 -80.82
CA ALA A 357 3.93 35.71 -82.28
C ALA A 357 2.70 36.38 -82.93
N LEU A 358 1.53 36.32 -82.28
CA LEU A 358 0.29 36.97 -82.72
C LEU A 358 0.18 38.46 -82.37
N LYS A 359 1.06 38.98 -81.49
CA LYS A 359 1.09 40.39 -81.08
C LYS A 359 2.03 41.27 -81.92
N LYS A 360 2.79 40.67 -82.84
CA LYS A 360 3.47 41.35 -83.96
C LYS A 360 2.54 41.34 -85.17
#